data_AF-A0A418T3V0-F1
#
_entry.id   AF-A0A418T3V0-F1
#
_cell.length_a   1.000
_cell.length_b   1.000
_cell.length_c   1.000
_cell.angle_alpha   90.00
_cell.angle_beta   90.00
_cell.angle_gamma   90.00
#
_symmetry.space_group_name_H-M   'P 1'
#
loop_
_entity.id
_entity.type
_entity.pdbx_description
1 polymer ?
#
loop_
_entity_poly.entity_id
_entity_poly.type
_entity_poly.pdbx_seq_one_letter_code
_entity_poly.pdbx_strand_id
1 'polypeptide(L)'
;MTQEPFPDEVVHEGGDGYLFLSGGAHSVFDYFSGAALPLPKAPGIFWKNISGRAAYCASAGIGYRHVVFPDKCVVLRNLLKPERQLSSLYQRAYGERAPSAEAKASVLYPIDRLTDSGQTMRRTDTHYSARGNIVVTSAIVADLFPTEHDAYLRDSLAGLAPREIEPGDLGRKLTPPRSEIIDRLQKPLVPVTMGSNGISGNDGIMILVDSPQAVSKRTLLIFGDSFFRLILPMLAVFYQKIVFCRTRFLHHEIVRAVNPDQIFTGQAERYLSRCETDAARPHFLSYPYLKGTPMAPDEAFCALWPRFISGSALLQV
;
A
#
# COMPACT_ATOMS: atom_id res chain seq x y z
N MET A 1 0.99 -20.90 -28.36
CA MET A 1 1.26 -19.57 -28.93
C MET A 1 2.11 -18.82 -27.95
N THR A 2 3.39 -18.63 -28.28
CA THR A 2 4.32 -17.80 -27.52
C THR A 2 3.90 -16.35 -27.72
N GLN A 3 3.45 -15.66 -26.66
CA GLN A 3 3.26 -14.22 -26.71
C GLN A 3 4.62 -13.58 -27.03
N GLU A 4 4.66 -12.67 -28.01
CA GLU A 4 5.87 -11.91 -28.28
C GLU A 4 6.29 -11.14 -27.02
N PRO A 5 7.60 -11.08 -26.70
CA PRO A 5 8.09 -10.32 -25.57
C PRO A 5 7.68 -8.85 -25.71
N PHE A 6 7.30 -8.23 -24.58
CA PHE A 6 6.87 -6.84 -24.59
C PHE A 6 8.04 -5.92 -24.99
N PRO A 7 7.82 -4.89 -25.83
CA PRO A 7 8.83 -3.85 -25.99
C PRO A 7 9.12 -3.20 -24.63
N ASP A 8 10.37 -2.74 -24.42
CA ASP A 8 10.90 -2.14 -23.18
C ASP A 8 10.19 -0.82 -22.75
N GLU A 9 9.02 -0.51 -23.31
CA GLU A 9 8.21 0.64 -22.94
C GLU A 9 7.77 0.53 -21.48
N VAL A 10 8.20 1.52 -20.68
CA VAL A 10 7.83 1.63 -19.26
C VAL A 10 6.34 1.95 -19.10
N VAL A 11 5.74 2.63 -20.07
CA VAL A 11 4.33 3.06 -20.05
C VAL A 11 3.61 2.48 -21.25
N HIS A 12 2.53 1.76 -21.01
CA HIS A 12 1.64 1.25 -22.05
C HIS A 12 0.32 2.03 -22.05
N GLU A 13 -0.16 2.41 -23.23
CA GLU A 13 -1.46 3.05 -23.41
C GLU A 13 -2.54 2.00 -23.72
N GLY A 14 -3.56 1.92 -22.86
CA GLY A 14 -4.77 1.15 -23.09
C GLY A 14 -5.95 2.01 -23.56
N GLY A 15 -7.15 1.44 -23.51
CA GLY A 15 -8.39 2.12 -23.86
C GLY A 15 -8.67 3.35 -22.99
N ASP A 16 -9.46 4.28 -23.54
CA ASP A 16 -9.96 5.48 -22.85
C ASP A 16 -8.87 6.37 -22.22
N GLY A 17 -7.67 6.35 -22.79
CA GLY A 17 -6.52 7.14 -22.36
C GLY A 17 -5.88 6.69 -21.05
N TYR A 18 -6.20 5.49 -20.55
CA TYR A 18 -5.56 4.90 -19.38
C TYR A 18 -4.13 4.47 -19.69
N LEU A 19 -3.21 4.86 -18.81
CA LEU A 19 -1.80 4.49 -18.86
C LEU A 19 -1.50 3.36 -17.88
N PHE A 20 -0.68 2.40 -18.27
CA PHE A 20 -0.31 1.25 -17.47
C PHE A 20 1.21 1.21 -17.29
N LEU A 21 1.67 0.83 -16.10
CA LEU A 21 3.06 0.45 -15.93
C LEU A 21 3.23 -0.93 -16.55
N SER A 22 3.92 -1.02 -17.70
CA SER A 22 4.12 -2.26 -18.44
C SER A 22 5.48 -2.89 -18.17
N GLY A 23 6.54 -2.07 -18.23
CA GLY A 23 7.93 -2.52 -18.15
C GLY A 23 8.75 -1.83 -17.07
N GLY A 24 10.04 -1.63 -17.35
CA GLY A 24 11.01 -1.05 -16.42
C GLY A 24 11.45 -2.02 -15.31
N ALA A 25 11.90 -1.48 -14.17
CA ALA A 25 12.50 -2.27 -13.08
C ALA A 25 11.60 -3.36 -12.47
N HIS A 26 10.32 -3.40 -12.83
CA HIS A 26 9.34 -4.34 -12.30
C HIS A 26 8.78 -5.32 -13.35
N SER A 27 9.09 -5.15 -14.65
CA SER A 27 8.62 -6.02 -15.75
C SER A 27 7.15 -6.47 -15.59
N VAL A 28 6.26 -5.52 -15.29
CA VAL A 28 4.91 -5.81 -14.79
C VAL A 28 4.15 -6.71 -15.75
N PHE A 29 4.12 -6.41 -17.04
CA PHE A 29 3.33 -7.23 -17.97
C PHE A 29 3.88 -8.65 -18.15
N ASP A 30 5.18 -8.87 -18.00
CA ASP A 30 5.76 -10.22 -18.04
C ASP A 30 5.23 -11.09 -16.89
N TYR A 31 5.22 -10.56 -15.67
CA TYR A 31 4.74 -11.32 -14.50
C TYR A 31 3.24 -11.55 -14.53
N PHE A 32 2.46 -10.60 -15.04
CA PHE A 32 0.99 -10.70 -15.05
C PHE A 32 0.45 -11.49 -16.25
N SER A 33 1.19 -11.57 -17.36
CA SER A 33 0.92 -12.52 -18.45
C SER A 33 1.39 -13.93 -18.09
N GLY A 34 2.46 -14.06 -17.29
CA GLY A 34 3.12 -15.34 -17.01
C GLY A 34 4.27 -15.65 -17.95
N ALA A 35 4.68 -14.69 -18.79
CA ALA A 35 5.96 -14.76 -19.51
C ALA A 35 7.16 -14.79 -18.53
N ALA A 36 7.03 -14.14 -17.37
CA ALA A 36 7.94 -14.28 -16.24
C ALA A 36 7.23 -14.88 -15.02
N LEU A 37 8.00 -15.62 -14.22
CA LEU A 37 7.57 -16.18 -12.93
C LEU A 37 8.29 -15.44 -11.79
N PRO A 38 7.63 -15.24 -10.63
CA PRO A 38 8.32 -14.79 -9.43
C PRO A 38 9.55 -15.66 -9.14
N LEU A 39 10.50 -15.11 -8.38
CA LEU A 39 11.63 -15.91 -7.90
C LEU A 39 11.12 -17.20 -7.23
N PRO A 40 11.70 -18.39 -7.48
CA PRO A 40 11.14 -19.66 -7.03
C PRO A 40 10.83 -19.74 -5.53
N LYS A 41 11.64 -19.07 -4.69
CA LYS A 41 11.45 -19.03 -3.23
C LYS A 41 10.45 -17.97 -2.75
N ALA A 42 10.03 -17.04 -3.60
CA ALA A 42 9.22 -15.88 -3.19
C ALA A 42 7.87 -16.28 -2.57
N PRO A 43 7.08 -17.24 -3.11
CA PRO A 43 5.85 -17.70 -2.46
C PRO A 43 6.07 -18.32 -1.07
N GLY A 44 7.12 -19.12 -0.91
CA GLY A 44 7.47 -19.71 0.38
C GLY A 44 7.91 -18.65 1.40
N ILE A 45 8.72 -17.68 0.98
CA ILE A 45 9.16 -16.56 1.82
C ILE A 45 7.98 -15.67 2.21
N PHE A 46 7.09 -15.36 1.26
CA PHE A 46 5.88 -14.59 1.51
C PHE A 46 5.06 -15.22 2.64
N TRP A 47 4.68 -16.48 2.49
CA TRP A 47 3.84 -17.16 3.48
C TRP A 47 4.56 -17.41 4.81
N LYS A 48 5.87 -17.66 4.79
CA LYS A 48 6.68 -17.73 6.01
C LYS A 48 6.68 -16.41 6.77
N ASN A 49 6.85 -15.28 6.09
CA ASN A 49 6.78 -13.96 6.70
C ASN A 49 5.36 -13.70 7.24
N ILE A 50 4.30 -13.90 6.45
CA ILE A 50 2.91 -13.68 6.90
C ILE A 50 2.61 -14.50 8.15
N SER A 51 2.92 -15.80 8.15
CA SER A 51 2.64 -16.69 9.28
C SER A 51 3.46 -16.29 10.52
N GLY A 52 4.74 -15.96 10.34
CA GLY A 52 5.61 -15.52 11.44
C GLY A 52 5.16 -14.18 12.04
N ARG A 53 4.77 -13.22 11.20
CA ARG A 53 4.22 -11.92 11.62
C ARG A 53 2.90 -12.09 12.36
N ALA A 54 1.99 -12.91 11.85
CA ALA A 54 0.70 -13.20 12.48
C ALA A 54 0.90 -13.86 13.86
N ALA A 55 1.77 -14.87 13.96
CA ALA A 55 2.09 -15.53 15.22
C ALA A 55 2.73 -14.59 16.24
N TYR A 56 3.68 -13.76 15.79
CA TYR A 56 4.29 -12.73 16.63
C TYR A 56 3.24 -11.75 17.18
N CYS A 57 2.38 -11.21 16.32
CA CYS A 57 1.33 -10.28 16.72
C CYS A 57 0.34 -10.93 17.69
N ALA A 58 -0.10 -12.16 17.40
CA ALA A 58 -0.99 -12.92 18.29
C ALA A 58 -0.38 -13.13 19.68
N SER A 59 0.91 -13.49 19.76
CA SER A 59 1.61 -13.67 21.04
C SER A 59 1.73 -12.37 21.86
N ALA A 60 1.68 -11.22 21.19
CA ALA A 60 1.74 -9.90 21.81
C ALA A 60 0.34 -9.26 22.01
N GLY A 61 -0.75 -9.95 21.66
CA GLY A 61 -2.10 -9.38 21.71
C GLY A 61 -2.36 -8.27 20.68
N ILE A 62 -1.58 -8.22 19.61
CA ILE A 62 -1.66 -7.20 18.55
C ILE A 62 -2.49 -7.76 17.38
N GLY A 63 -3.45 -6.99 16.87
CA GLY A 63 -4.17 -7.35 15.65
C GLY A 63 -3.25 -7.32 14.42
N TYR A 64 -3.41 -8.24 13.47
CA TYR A 64 -2.56 -8.29 12.27
C TYR A 64 -3.35 -8.42 10.96
N ARG A 65 -2.91 -7.69 9.93
CA ARG A 65 -3.38 -7.85 8.54
C ARG A 65 -2.26 -7.57 7.56
N HIS A 66 -2.23 -8.35 6.48
CA HIS A 66 -1.47 -8.06 5.28
C HIS A 66 -2.40 -7.66 4.15
N VAL A 67 -2.07 -6.61 3.41
CA VAL A 67 -2.86 -6.14 2.26
C VAL A 67 -2.01 -6.27 1.00
N VAL A 68 -2.49 -7.06 0.04
CA VAL A 68 -1.96 -7.04 -1.32
C VAL A 68 -2.82 -6.09 -2.12
N PHE A 69 -2.26 -4.97 -2.57
CA PHE A 69 -2.99 -3.99 -3.37
C PHE A 69 -3.05 -4.45 -4.83
N PRO A 70 -4.24 -4.81 -5.39
CA PRO A 70 -4.37 -5.28 -6.77
C PRO A 70 -3.76 -4.30 -7.77
N ASP A 71 -3.01 -4.83 -8.75
CA ASP A 71 -2.41 -3.98 -9.76
C ASP A 71 -3.45 -3.50 -10.78
N LYS A 72 -3.28 -2.25 -11.26
CA LYS A 72 -4.16 -1.59 -12.22
C LYS A 72 -4.36 -2.43 -13.49
N CYS A 73 -3.32 -3.16 -13.94
CA CYS A 73 -3.41 -3.99 -15.14
C CYS A 73 -4.34 -5.21 -14.99
N VAL A 74 -4.65 -5.64 -13.76
CA VAL A 74 -5.61 -6.72 -13.49
C VAL A 74 -7.04 -6.17 -13.40
N VAL A 75 -7.19 -5.05 -12.69
CA VAL A 75 -8.50 -4.40 -12.49
C VAL A 75 -9.04 -3.84 -13.80
N LEU A 76 -8.20 -3.21 -14.62
CA LEU A 76 -8.62 -2.65 -15.91
C LEU A 76 -8.20 -3.51 -17.09
N ARG A 77 -8.18 -4.84 -16.91
CA ARG A 77 -7.78 -5.79 -17.96
C ARG A 77 -8.63 -5.67 -19.23
N ASN A 78 -9.89 -5.25 -19.09
CA ASN A 78 -10.81 -4.98 -20.19
C ASN A 78 -10.39 -3.78 -21.07
N LEU A 79 -9.58 -2.86 -20.55
CA LEU A 79 -9.03 -1.73 -21.30
C LEU A 79 -7.71 -2.08 -22.00
N LEU A 80 -7.18 -3.28 -21.79
CA LEU A 80 -6.04 -3.80 -22.52
C LEU A 80 -6.53 -4.59 -23.74
N LYS A 81 -5.73 -4.62 -24.81
CA LYS A 81 -6.11 -5.35 -26.03
C LYS A 81 -6.40 -6.83 -25.72
N PRO A 82 -7.41 -7.47 -26.36
CA PRO A 82 -7.83 -8.84 -26.05
C PRO A 82 -6.73 -9.91 -26.14
N GLU A 83 -5.69 -9.68 -26.96
CA GLU A 83 -4.55 -10.61 -27.05
C GLU A 83 -3.71 -10.66 -25.76
N ARG A 84 -3.92 -9.72 -24.83
CA ARG A 84 -3.20 -9.60 -23.56
C ARG A 84 -4.00 -10.22 -22.43
N GLN A 85 -3.83 -11.52 -22.23
CA GLN A 85 -4.36 -12.22 -21.05
C GLN A 85 -3.49 -11.89 -19.83
N LEU A 86 -3.75 -10.74 -19.20
CA LEU A 86 -3.18 -10.41 -17.90
C LEU A 86 -4.07 -10.93 -16.78
N SER A 87 -3.43 -11.47 -15.75
CA SER A 87 -4.10 -12.09 -14.61
C SER A 87 -3.33 -11.79 -13.32
N SER A 88 -4.02 -11.85 -12.19
CA SER A 88 -3.42 -11.57 -10.88
C SER A 88 -2.19 -12.44 -10.61
N LEU A 89 -1.06 -11.79 -10.36
CA LEU A 89 0.16 -12.45 -9.89
C LEU A 89 -0.06 -13.11 -8.52
N TYR A 90 -0.77 -12.41 -7.63
CA TYR A 90 -1.09 -12.93 -6.30
C TYR A 90 -1.92 -14.21 -6.38
N GLN A 91 -3.06 -14.19 -7.07
CA GLN A 91 -3.94 -15.35 -7.16
C GLN A 91 -3.24 -16.54 -7.83
N ARG A 92 -2.54 -16.31 -8.95
CA ARG A 92 -1.86 -17.39 -9.68
C ARG A 92 -0.70 -18.02 -8.92
N ALA A 93 0.15 -17.22 -8.26
CA ALA A 93 1.41 -17.70 -7.70
C ALA A 93 1.42 -17.85 -6.17
N TYR A 94 0.48 -17.23 -5.46
CA TYR A 94 0.48 -17.14 -3.99
C TYR A 94 -0.82 -17.63 -3.34
N GLY A 95 -1.99 -17.27 -3.90
CA GLY A 95 -3.30 -17.41 -3.25
C GLY A 95 -3.64 -18.84 -2.81
N GLU A 96 -3.36 -19.82 -3.67
CA GLU A 96 -3.61 -21.24 -3.38
C GLU A 96 -2.46 -21.94 -2.64
N ARG A 97 -1.38 -21.23 -2.33
CA ARG A 97 -0.21 -21.76 -1.61
C ARG A 97 -0.20 -21.39 -0.13
N ALA A 98 -1.30 -20.85 0.39
CA ALA A 98 -1.42 -20.51 1.80
C ALA A 98 -1.21 -21.77 2.66
N PRO A 99 -0.35 -21.72 3.69
CA PRO A 99 -0.05 -22.89 4.51
C PRO A 99 -1.19 -23.28 5.46
N SER A 100 -2.12 -22.36 5.74
CA SER A 100 -3.30 -22.60 6.57
C SER A 100 -4.41 -21.59 6.26
N ALA A 101 -5.63 -21.86 6.75
CA ALA A 101 -6.76 -20.95 6.62
C ALA A 101 -6.53 -19.64 7.40
N GLU A 102 -5.87 -19.71 8.55
CA GLU A 102 -5.52 -18.57 9.40
C GLU A 102 -4.49 -17.66 8.72
N ALA A 103 -3.47 -18.27 8.08
CA ALA A 103 -2.52 -17.53 7.28
C ALA A 103 -3.22 -16.83 6.10
N LYS A 104 -4.13 -17.53 5.41
CA LYS A 104 -4.93 -16.96 4.32
C LYS A 104 -5.82 -15.81 4.81
N ALA A 105 -6.49 -15.96 5.96
CA ALA A 105 -7.34 -14.94 6.58
C ALA A 105 -6.56 -13.69 7.04
N SER A 106 -5.25 -13.84 7.29
CA SER A 106 -4.38 -12.69 7.57
C SER A 106 -4.11 -11.83 6.32
N VAL A 107 -4.40 -12.31 5.11
CA VAL A 107 -4.15 -11.59 3.85
C VAL A 107 -5.48 -11.11 3.24
N LEU A 108 -5.56 -9.80 3.00
CA LEU A 108 -6.64 -9.17 2.24
C LEU A 108 -6.16 -8.85 0.81
N TYR A 109 -6.92 -9.32 -0.18
CA TYR A 109 -6.76 -8.97 -1.60
C TYR A 109 -8.08 -8.39 -2.12
N PRO A 110 -8.31 -7.07 -2.02
CA PRO A 110 -9.62 -6.46 -2.23
C PRO A 110 -9.95 -6.21 -3.72
N ILE A 111 -9.60 -7.13 -4.61
CA ILE A 111 -9.83 -6.97 -6.06
C ILE A 111 -11.31 -6.81 -6.40
N ASP A 112 -12.20 -7.57 -5.76
CA ASP A 112 -13.65 -7.52 -6.03
C ASP A 112 -14.29 -6.18 -5.64
N ARG A 113 -13.58 -5.36 -4.86
CA ARG A 113 -14.01 -4.01 -4.48
C ARG A 113 -13.59 -2.96 -5.50
N LEU A 114 -12.65 -3.30 -6.38
CA LEU A 114 -12.15 -2.46 -7.45
C LEU A 114 -12.88 -2.86 -8.73
N THR A 115 -13.98 -2.18 -9.03
CA THR A 115 -14.78 -2.46 -10.24
C THR A 115 -13.99 -2.12 -11.51
N ASP A 116 -14.17 -2.92 -12.56
CA ASP A 116 -13.58 -2.74 -13.91
C ASP A 116 -14.13 -1.50 -14.67
N SER A 117 -14.90 -0.62 -14.02
CA SER A 117 -15.53 0.58 -14.60
C SER A 117 -14.61 1.81 -14.70
N GLY A 118 -13.31 1.66 -14.41
CA GLY A 118 -12.32 2.75 -14.52
C GLY A 118 -12.36 3.79 -13.39
N GLN A 119 -13.46 3.91 -12.64
CA GLN A 119 -13.62 4.96 -11.61
C GLN A 119 -12.72 4.77 -10.38
N THR A 120 -12.25 3.56 -10.11
CA THR A 120 -11.41 3.23 -8.95
C THR A 120 -9.92 3.42 -9.23
N MET A 121 -9.55 3.72 -10.47
CA MET A 121 -8.18 3.85 -10.92
C MET A 121 -7.96 5.23 -11.52
N ARG A 122 -6.79 5.81 -11.28
CA ARG A 122 -6.37 7.02 -12.00
C ARG A 122 -6.07 6.67 -13.45
N ARG A 123 -6.28 7.59 -14.39
CA ARG A 123 -5.95 7.37 -15.81
C ARG A 123 -4.44 7.45 -16.03
N THR A 124 -3.79 8.48 -15.51
CA THR A 124 -2.38 8.78 -15.82
C THR A 124 -1.42 8.42 -14.69
N ASP A 125 -1.87 7.63 -13.70
CA ASP A 125 -1.10 7.24 -12.53
C ASP A 125 -1.20 5.72 -12.26
N THR A 126 -0.20 5.15 -11.57
CA THR A 126 -0.19 3.76 -11.12
C THR A 126 -1.09 3.50 -9.90
N HIS A 127 -1.44 4.54 -9.15
CA HIS A 127 -2.26 4.44 -7.94
C HIS A 127 -3.76 4.53 -8.23
N TYR A 128 -4.54 4.21 -7.21
CA TYR A 128 -5.99 4.28 -7.25
C TYR A 128 -6.49 5.73 -7.26
N SER A 129 -7.69 5.92 -7.77
CA SER A 129 -8.40 7.19 -7.60
C SER A 129 -8.78 7.39 -6.13
N ALA A 130 -9.26 8.59 -5.77
CA ALA A 130 -9.80 8.82 -4.43
C ALA A 130 -10.93 7.82 -4.10
N ARG A 131 -11.80 7.50 -5.06
CA ARG A 131 -12.84 6.47 -4.93
C ARG A 131 -12.24 5.09 -4.66
N GLY A 132 -11.23 4.69 -5.42
CA GLY A 132 -10.55 3.40 -5.22
C GLY A 132 -9.89 3.27 -3.85
N ASN A 133 -9.24 4.34 -3.40
CA ASN A 133 -8.67 4.43 -2.06
C ASN A 133 -9.74 4.31 -0.95
N ILE A 134 -10.91 4.93 -1.13
CA ILE A 134 -12.03 4.85 -0.18
C ILE A 134 -12.55 3.41 -0.07
N VAL A 135 -12.85 2.77 -1.20
CA VAL A 135 -13.43 1.40 -1.18
C VAL A 135 -12.43 0.37 -0.65
N VAL A 136 -11.14 0.53 -0.94
CA VAL A 136 -10.08 -0.32 -0.40
C VAL A 136 -9.89 -0.08 1.09
N THR A 137 -9.92 1.17 1.55
CA THR A 137 -9.86 1.47 2.99
C THR A 137 -11.05 0.86 3.72
N SER A 138 -12.26 0.99 3.18
CA SER A 138 -13.47 0.37 3.73
C SER A 138 -13.31 -1.15 3.82
N ALA A 139 -12.76 -1.80 2.79
CA ALA A 139 -12.48 -3.25 2.83
C ALA A 139 -11.41 -3.64 3.89
N ILE A 140 -10.38 -2.80 4.07
CA ILE A 140 -9.32 -3.02 5.07
C ILE A 140 -9.85 -2.95 6.50
N VAL A 141 -10.89 -2.16 6.75
CA VAL A 141 -11.38 -1.90 8.12
C VAL A 141 -12.73 -2.57 8.43
N ALA A 142 -13.37 -3.21 7.45
CA ALA A 142 -14.75 -3.69 7.55
C ALA A 142 -15.02 -4.58 8.77
N ASP A 143 -14.20 -5.59 9.02
CA ASP A 143 -14.35 -6.49 10.17
C ASP A 143 -13.72 -5.94 11.47
N LEU A 144 -12.87 -4.92 11.36
CA LEU A 144 -12.23 -4.28 12.51
C LEU A 144 -13.12 -3.20 13.15
N PHE A 145 -13.99 -2.59 12.34
CA PHE A 145 -14.93 -1.52 12.67
C PHE A 145 -16.29 -1.73 11.96
N PRO A 146 -17.00 -2.83 12.29
CA PRO A 146 -18.23 -3.26 11.60
C PRO A 146 -19.35 -2.22 11.63
N THR A 147 -19.38 -1.35 12.64
CA THR A 147 -20.42 -0.33 12.80
C THR A 147 -20.09 0.94 12.02
N GLU A 148 -18.82 1.31 11.97
CA GLU A 148 -18.37 2.62 11.47
C GLU A 148 -18.00 2.58 9.98
N HIS A 149 -17.63 1.43 9.42
CA HIS A 149 -17.13 1.36 8.03
C HIS A 149 -18.17 1.77 6.98
N ASP A 150 -19.46 1.50 7.22
CA ASP A 150 -20.54 1.88 6.30
C ASP A 150 -20.76 3.39 6.29
N ALA A 151 -20.72 4.02 7.46
CA ALA A 151 -20.79 5.47 7.58
C ALA A 151 -19.59 6.13 6.89
N TYR A 152 -18.39 5.63 7.17
CA TYR A 152 -17.16 6.08 6.49
C TYR A 152 -17.27 5.99 4.96
N LEU A 153 -17.73 4.84 4.43
CA LEU A 153 -17.82 4.63 2.98
C LEU A 153 -18.78 5.63 2.35
N ARG A 154 -19.99 5.76 2.91
CA ARG A 154 -21.02 6.69 2.43
C ARG A 154 -20.53 8.14 2.46
N ASP A 155 -20.01 8.58 3.60
CA ASP A 155 -19.66 9.98 3.83
C ASP A 155 -18.40 10.37 3.04
N SER A 156 -17.43 9.45 2.89
CA SER A 156 -16.26 9.67 2.05
C SER A 156 -16.62 9.80 0.58
N LEU A 157 -17.51 8.94 0.06
CA LEU A 157 -17.95 9.00 -1.33
C LEU A 157 -18.75 10.27 -1.62
N ALA A 158 -19.61 10.69 -0.69
CA ALA A 158 -20.38 11.94 -0.80
C ALA A 158 -19.47 13.20 -0.77
N GLY A 159 -18.30 13.11 -0.14
CA GLY A 159 -17.32 14.19 -0.05
C GLY A 159 -16.36 14.33 -1.23
N LEU A 160 -16.50 13.49 -2.27
CA LEU A 160 -15.65 13.57 -3.46
C LEU A 160 -16.08 14.72 -4.38
N ALA A 161 -15.11 15.47 -4.88
CA ALA A 161 -15.33 16.43 -5.97
C ALA A 161 -14.12 16.50 -6.90
N PRO A 162 -14.33 16.78 -8.20
CA PRO A 162 -13.25 17.08 -9.13
C PRO A 162 -12.49 18.31 -8.64
N ARG A 163 -11.16 18.22 -8.56
CA ARG A 163 -10.36 19.33 -8.01
C ARG A 163 -9.22 19.80 -8.88
N GLU A 164 -8.48 18.89 -9.50
CA GLU A 164 -7.18 19.26 -10.07
C GLU A 164 -6.95 18.58 -11.42
N ILE A 165 -6.31 19.32 -12.32
CA ILE A 165 -5.70 18.76 -13.54
C ILE A 165 -4.23 18.53 -13.21
N GLU A 166 -3.82 17.27 -13.08
CA GLU A 166 -2.44 16.91 -12.74
C GLU A 166 -1.97 15.71 -13.57
N PRO A 167 -0.70 15.68 -14.04
CA PRO A 167 -0.11 14.47 -14.57
C PRO A 167 0.25 13.51 -13.42
N GLY A 168 -0.28 12.30 -13.46
CA GLY A 168 0.15 11.21 -12.59
C GLY A 168 1.58 10.75 -12.87
N ASP A 169 2.08 9.79 -12.07
CA ASP A 169 3.44 9.26 -12.22
C ASP A 169 3.75 8.67 -13.61
N LEU A 170 2.75 8.10 -14.30
CA LEU A 170 2.87 7.62 -15.67
C LEU A 170 2.71 8.75 -16.69
N GLY A 171 1.77 9.68 -16.46
CA GLY A 171 1.54 10.83 -17.31
C GLY A 171 2.76 11.73 -17.44
N ARG A 172 3.54 11.88 -16.35
CA ARG A 172 4.81 12.62 -16.33
C ARG A 172 5.92 11.97 -17.17
N LYS A 173 5.80 10.70 -17.55
CA LYS A 173 6.79 9.97 -18.37
C LYS A 173 6.56 10.15 -19.88
N LEU A 174 5.44 10.75 -20.28
CA LEU A 174 5.12 11.02 -21.68
C LEU A 174 5.65 12.39 -22.11
N THR A 175 5.90 12.53 -23.42
CA THR A 175 6.27 13.80 -24.05
C THR A 175 5.29 14.10 -25.19
N PRO A 176 4.39 15.10 -25.04
CA PRO A 176 4.19 15.94 -23.86
C PRO A 176 3.56 15.18 -22.68
N PRO A 177 3.73 15.67 -21.42
CA PRO A 177 3.07 15.07 -20.27
C PRO A 177 1.55 15.06 -20.40
N ARG A 178 0.91 13.97 -19.95
CA ARG A 178 -0.55 13.81 -19.98
C ARG A 178 -1.15 13.99 -18.58
N SER A 179 -2.06 14.94 -18.46
CA SER A 179 -2.80 15.22 -17.22
C SER A 179 -4.19 14.58 -17.22
N GLU A 180 -4.79 14.44 -16.05
CA GLU A 180 -6.19 14.06 -15.89
C GLU A 180 -6.88 14.95 -14.84
N ILE A 181 -8.21 15.06 -14.92
CA ILE A 181 -9.01 15.61 -13.83
C ILE A 181 -9.13 14.53 -12.75
N ILE A 182 -8.66 14.84 -11.54
CA ILE A 182 -8.76 13.94 -10.38
C ILE A 182 -9.81 14.40 -9.39
N ASP A 183 -10.61 13.44 -8.92
CA ASP A 183 -11.45 13.63 -7.73
C ASP A 183 -10.58 13.62 -6.48
N ARG A 184 -10.91 14.49 -5.54
CA ARG A 184 -10.33 14.51 -4.20
C ARG A 184 -11.43 14.61 -3.16
N LEU A 185 -11.15 14.08 -1.97
CA LEU A 185 -11.98 14.35 -0.81
C LEU A 185 -11.85 15.85 -0.46
N GLN A 186 -12.97 16.58 -0.43
CA GLN A 186 -12.92 18.03 -0.29
C GLN A 186 -12.35 18.50 1.05
N LYS A 187 -12.59 17.73 2.10
CA LYS A 187 -12.10 17.93 3.47
C LYS A 187 -11.87 16.56 4.12
N PRO A 188 -10.85 16.40 4.99
CA PRO A 188 -10.75 15.24 5.84
C PRO A 188 -12.07 15.01 6.61
N LEU A 189 -12.49 13.76 6.77
CA LEU A 189 -13.69 13.44 7.57
C LEU A 189 -13.50 13.74 9.05
N VAL A 190 -12.24 13.69 9.52
CA VAL A 190 -11.82 14.04 10.87
C VAL A 190 -10.59 14.96 10.79
N PRO A 191 -10.36 15.85 11.76
CA PRO A 191 -9.12 16.59 11.86
C PRO A 191 -7.91 15.64 11.97
N VAL A 192 -6.85 15.93 11.22
CA VAL A 192 -5.61 15.17 11.20
C VAL A 192 -4.41 16.08 11.26
N THR A 193 -3.41 15.71 12.05
CA THR A 193 -2.06 16.29 11.99
C THR A 193 -1.12 15.21 11.48
N MET A 194 -0.37 15.51 10.44
CA MET A 194 0.59 14.57 9.82
C MET A 194 1.98 15.20 9.81
N GLY A 195 2.98 14.43 10.22
CA GLY A 195 4.38 14.81 10.13
C GLY A 195 5.22 13.75 9.44
N SER A 196 6.21 14.17 8.65
CA SER A 196 7.12 13.33 7.89
C SER A 196 8.57 13.48 8.38
N ASN A 197 9.34 12.39 8.35
CA ASN A 197 10.79 12.44 8.59
C ASN A 197 11.59 13.08 7.42
N GLY A 198 10.93 13.49 6.35
CA GLY A 198 11.51 14.20 5.21
C GLY A 198 12.32 13.31 4.25
N ILE A 199 12.32 12.00 4.45
CA ILE A 199 13.00 11.08 3.53
C ILE A 199 12.18 10.93 2.24
N SER A 200 12.86 10.97 1.10
CA SER A 200 12.27 10.68 -0.21
C SER A 200 12.68 9.28 -0.69
N GLY A 201 11.95 8.76 -1.70
CA GLY A 201 12.24 7.46 -2.30
C GLY A 201 11.36 6.31 -1.78
N ASN A 202 11.90 5.10 -1.85
CA ASN A 202 11.10 3.87 -1.73
C ASN A 202 11.26 3.09 -0.41
N ASP A 203 12.17 3.48 0.47
CA ASP A 203 12.37 2.88 1.79
C ASP A 203 12.70 3.99 2.83
N GLY A 204 12.43 3.74 4.11
CA GLY A 204 12.85 4.59 5.24
C GLY A 204 11.94 5.76 5.58
N ILE A 205 10.95 6.07 4.73
CA ILE A 205 9.97 7.12 5.01
C ILE A 205 9.17 6.75 6.27
N MET A 206 9.11 7.68 7.23
CA MET A 206 8.22 7.57 8.38
C MET A 206 7.23 8.73 8.38
N ILE A 207 5.95 8.42 8.56
CA ILE A 207 4.89 9.40 8.72
C ILE A 207 4.15 9.11 10.02
N LEU A 208 3.97 10.14 10.84
CA LEU A 208 3.20 10.10 12.07
C LEU A 208 1.87 10.83 11.84
N VAL A 209 0.76 10.21 12.23
CA VAL A 209 -0.58 10.79 12.07
C VAL A 209 -1.29 10.78 13.41
N ASP A 210 -1.68 11.98 13.86
CA ASP A 210 -2.52 12.19 15.04
C ASP A 210 -3.93 12.56 14.59
N SER A 211 -4.92 11.79 15.04
CA SER A 211 -6.34 12.04 14.77
C SER A 211 -7.15 12.01 16.07
N PRO A 212 -7.30 13.16 16.75
CA PRO A 212 -7.94 13.22 18.06
C PRO A 212 -9.43 12.83 18.03
N GLN A 213 -10.07 12.88 16.86
CA GLN A 213 -11.49 12.53 16.65
C GLN A 213 -11.69 11.19 15.93
N ALA A 214 -10.66 10.35 15.85
CA ALA A 214 -10.82 8.99 15.36
C ALA A 214 -11.88 8.22 16.18
N VAL A 215 -12.60 7.30 15.55
CA VAL A 215 -13.64 6.51 16.22
C VAL A 215 -13.10 5.58 17.31
N SER A 216 -11.79 5.33 17.33
CA SER A 216 -11.13 4.59 18.40
C SER A 216 -9.84 5.26 18.87
N LYS A 217 -9.43 4.94 20.11
CA LYS A 217 -8.15 5.34 20.68
C LYS A 217 -6.99 4.44 20.26
N ARG A 218 -7.21 3.51 19.32
CA ARG A 218 -6.23 2.51 18.93
C ARG A 218 -5.07 3.14 18.15
N THR A 219 -3.89 2.54 18.32
CA THR A 219 -2.66 2.85 17.60
C THR A 219 -2.45 1.83 16.48
N LEU A 220 -2.31 2.33 15.25
CA LEU A 220 -1.99 1.53 14.07
C LEU A 220 -0.53 1.72 13.68
N LEU A 221 0.18 0.62 13.47
CA LEU A 221 1.52 0.60 12.87
C LEU A 221 1.45 -0.02 11.48
N ILE A 222 2.01 0.64 10.48
CA ILE A 222 1.97 0.19 9.09
C ILE A 222 3.38 0.01 8.55
N PHE A 223 3.67 -1.16 7.97
CA PHE A 223 4.85 -1.40 7.14
C PHE A 223 4.43 -1.67 5.70
N GLY A 224 4.61 -0.69 4.81
CA GLY A 224 4.19 -0.87 3.43
C GLY A 224 4.74 0.14 2.44
N ASP A 225 3.96 0.44 1.40
CA ASP A 225 4.39 1.28 0.29
C ASP A 225 3.50 2.52 0.10
N SER A 226 3.49 3.10 -1.11
CA SER A 226 2.75 4.33 -1.39
C SER A 226 1.24 4.13 -1.37
N PHE A 227 0.73 2.92 -1.58
CA PHE A 227 -0.70 2.66 -1.51
C PHE A 227 -1.21 2.89 -0.09
N PHE A 228 -0.51 2.35 0.91
CA PHE A 228 -0.81 2.66 2.31
C PHE A 228 -0.64 4.14 2.62
N ARG A 229 0.43 4.77 2.11
CA ARG A 229 0.68 6.19 2.34
C ARG A 229 -0.49 7.08 1.86
N LEU A 230 -1.11 6.74 0.73
CA LEU A 230 -2.23 7.50 0.17
C LEU A 230 -3.52 7.37 0.98
N ILE A 231 -3.70 6.27 1.72
CA ILE A 231 -4.90 6.04 2.53
C ILE A 231 -4.74 6.43 4.01
N LEU A 232 -3.60 7.00 4.43
CA LEU A 232 -3.41 7.42 5.83
C LEU A 232 -4.50 8.38 6.34
N PRO A 233 -4.93 9.42 5.59
CA PRO A 233 -6.02 10.28 6.06
C PRO A 233 -7.35 9.56 6.19
N MET A 234 -7.56 8.48 5.44
CA MET A 234 -8.77 7.67 5.48
C MET A 234 -8.75 6.71 6.68
N LEU A 235 -7.59 6.10 6.96
CA LEU A 235 -7.36 5.27 8.14
C LEU A 235 -7.43 6.10 9.44
N ALA A 236 -7.10 7.39 9.39
CA ALA A 236 -7.18 8.30 10.53
C ALA A 236 -8.60 8.48 11.07
N VAL A 237 -9.63 8.17 10.28
CA VAL A 237 -11.03 8.10 10.77
C VAL A 237 -11.18 7.03 11.86
N PHE A 238 -10.40 5.95 11.79
CA PHE A 238 -10.55 4.78 12.64
C PHE A 238 -9.54 4.72 13.79
N TYR A 239 -8.32 5.21 13.56
CA TYR A 239 -7.20 5.10 14.49
C TYR A 239 -6.73 6.48 14.96
N GLN A 240 -6.65 6.68 16.28
CA GLN A 240 -6.19 7.94 16.86
C GLN A 240 -4.72 8.21 16.55
N LYS A 241 -3.89 7.16 16.52
CA LYS A 241 -2.47 7.26 16.20
C LYS A 241 -2.14 6.32 15.05
N ILE A 242 -1.44 6.82 14.04
CA ILE A 242 -0.87 5.99 12.97
C ILE A 242 0.62 6.27 12.84
N VAL A 243 1.42 5.20 12.86
CA VAL A 243 2.83 5.24 12.48
C VAL A 243 2.97 4.47 11.18
N PHE A 244 3.32 5.16 10.11
CA PHE A 244 3.58 4.55 8.81
C PHE A 244 5.08 4.49 8.56
N CYS A 245 5.56 3.32 8.17
CA CYS A 245 6.94 3.04 7.80
C CYS A 245 6.96 2.50 6.36
N ARG A 246 7.65 3.19 5.46
CA ARG A 246 7.84 2.70 4.09
C ARG A 246 8.94 1.65 4.05
N THR A 247 8.55 0.39 3.99
CA THR A 247 9.45 -0.78 4.00
C THR A 247 8.64 -2.04 3.69
N ARG A 248 9.31 -3.07 3.15
CA ARG A 248 8.73 -4.40 2.91
C ARG A 248 8.82 -5.33 4.13
N PHE A 249 9.60 -4.94 5.14
CA PHE A 249 9.92 -5.76 6.31
C PHE A 249 9.06 -5.38 7.52
N LEU A 250 8.83 -6.34 8.41
CA LEU A 250 8.36 -6.04 9.76
C LEU A 250 9.57 -5.70 10.64
N HIS A 251 9.53 -4.52 11.29
CA HIS A 251 10.62 -4.04 12.14
C HIS A 251 10.26 -4.15 13.61
N HIS A 252 10.74 -5.21 14.28
CA HIS A 252 10.44 -5.48 15.69
C HIS A 252 10.84 -4.33 16.62
N GLU A 253 11.94 -3.63 16.32
CA GLU A 253 12.38 -2.45 17.06
C GLU A 253 11.33 -1.33 17.03
N ILE A 254 10.66 -1.14 15.89
CA ILE A 254 9.59 -0.15 15.73
C ILE A 254 8.31 -0.64 16.41
N VAL A 255 7.99 -1.94 16.32
CA VAL A 255 6.83 -2.51 17.03
C VAL A 255 6.94 -2.26 18.53
N ARG A 256 8.11 -2.52 19.13
CA ARG A 256 8.35 -2.26 20.56
C ARG A 256 8.24 -0.77 20.90
N ALA A 257 8.83 0.10 20.09
CA ALA A 257 8.84 1.52 20.35
C ALA A 257 7.45 2.17 20.22
N VAL A 258 6.61 1.65 19.32
CA VAL A 258 5.25 2.17 19.08
C VAL A 258 4.22 1.54 20.03
N ASN A 259 4.41 0.27 20.39
CA ASN A 259 3.44 -0.54 21.14
C ASN A 259 2.01 -0.47 20.54
N PRO A 260 1.82 -0.92 19.28
CA PRO A 260 0.57 -0.74 18.56
C PRO A 260 -0.52 -1.73 18.99
N ASP A 261 -1.78 -1.34 18.83
CA ASP A 261 -2.94 -2.25 18.96
C ASP A 261 -3.15 -3.08 17.68
N GLN A 262 -2.76 -2.53 16.53
CA GLN A 262 -2.92 -3.14 15.22
C GLN A 262 -1.67 -2.92 14.36
N ILE A 263 -1.27 -3.96 13.64
CA ILE A 263 -0.24 -3.88 12.59
C ILE A 263 -0.86 -4.19 11.23
N PHE A 264 -0.62 -3.30 10.28
CA PHE A 264 -0.81 -3.58 8.86
C PHE A 264 0.52 -3.73 8.16
N THR A 265 0.63 -4.74 7.31
CA THR A 265 1.73 -4.87 6.34
C THR A 265 1.13 -4.89 4.94
N GLY A 266 1.88 -4.51 3.91
CA GLY A 266 1.35 -4.68 2.56
C GLY A 266 2.13 -3.99 1.47
N GLN A 267 1.77 -4.33 0.24
CA GLN A 267 2.50 -3.90 -0.95
C GLN A 267 1.61 -4.01 -2.19
N ALA A 268 1.92 -3.22 -3.21
CA ALA A 268 1.41 -3.39 -4.56
C ALA A 268 1.70 -4.80 -5.05
N GLU A 269 0.72 -5.41 -5.71
CA GLU A 269 0.80 -6.78 -6.21
C GLU A 269 2.02 -7.02 -7.10
N ARG A 270 2.43 -6.02 -7.90
CA ARG A 270 3.63 -6.07 -8.75
C ARG A 270 4.95 -6.27 -7.99
N TYR A 271 5.00 -5.99 -6.68
CA TYR A 271 6.17 -6.28 -5.86
C TYR A 271 6.30 -7.76 -5.49
N LEU A 272 5.28 -8.58 -5.73
CA LEU A 272 5.33 -10.03 -5.52
C LEU A 272 6.19 -10.78 -6.57
N SER A 273 6.86 -10.10 -7.49
CA SER A 273 7.90 -10.73 -8.32
C SER A 273 9.10 -11.21 -7.47
N ARG A 274 9.33 -10.56 -6.32
CA ARG A 274 10.37 -10.91 -5.35
C ARG A 274 9.86 -10.75 -3.93
N CYS A 275 10.21 -11.68 -3.05
CA CYS A 275 9.97 -11.53 -1.61
C CYS A 275 11.26 -11.79 -0.84
N GLU A 276 11.50 -10.99 0.19
CA GLU A 276 12.67 -11.09 1.06
C GLU A 276 12.24 -11.43 2.48
N THR A 277 13.08 -12.17 3.19
CA THR A 277 12.79 -12.55 4.59
C THR A 277 12.97 -11.35 5.52
N ASP A 278 12.15 -11.25 6.57
CA ASP A 278 12.33 -10.24 7.62
C ASP A 278 13.69 -10.33 8.35
N ALA A 279 14.38 -11.46 8.25
CA ALA A 279 15.75 -11.61 8.75
C ALA A 279 16.78 -10.77 7.98
N ALA A 280 16.47 -10.35 6.75
CA ALA A 280 17.33 -9.50 5.93
C ALA A 280 17.11 -8.00 6.16
N ARG A 281 16.20 -7.63 7.08
CA ARG A 281 15.88 -6.22 7.32
C ARG A 281 17.08 -5.49 7.92
N PRO A 282 17.43 -4.28 7.45
CA PRO A 282 18.26 -3.40 8.24
C PRO A 282 17.47 -2.84 9.43
N HIS A 283 18.16 -2.23 10.40
CA HIS A 283 17.47 -1.43 11.42
C HIS A 283 16.73 -0.27 10.74
N PHE A 284 15.45 0.00 11.05
CA PHE A 284 14.64 0.96 10.30
C PHE A 284 15.30 2.36 10.25
N LEU A 285 15.80 2.86 11.37
CA LEU A 285 16.46 4.18 11.42
C LEU A 285 17.82 4.26 10.71
N SER A 286 18.35 3.15 10.17
CA SER A 286 19.58 3.16 9.39
C SER A 286 19.35 3.46 7.90
N TYR A 287 18.10 3.47 7.41
CA TYR A 287 17.80 3.76 6.01
C TYR A 287 18.40 5.07 5.47
N PRO A 288 18.37 6.22 6.18
CA PRO A 288 19.01 7.45 5.72
C PRO A 288 20.49 7.23 5.35
N TYR A 289 21.21 6.54 6.23
CA TYR A 289 22.63 6.24 6.04
C TYR A 289 22.84 5.25 4.89
N LEU A 290 22.11 4.12 4.88
CA LEU A 290 22.22 3.08 3.86
C LEU A 290 21.88 3.55 2.45
N LYS A 291 21.02 4.57 2.33
CA LYS A 291 20.58 5.14 1.06
C LYS A 291 21.29 6.46 0.71
N GLY A 292 22.17 6.97 1.59
CA GLY A 292 22.78 8.29 1.43
C GLY A 292 21.74 9.42 1.29
N THR A 293 20.58 9.27 1.93
CA THR A 293 19.48 10.24 1.85
C THR A 293 19.31 10.89 3.23
N PRO A 294 19.60 12.20 3.39
CA PRO A 294 19.46 12.85 4.68
C PRO A 294 18.00 12.90 5.14
N MET A 295 17.78 12.89 6.45
CA MET A 295 16.46 13.21 7.01
C MET A 295 16.27 14.73 7.03
N ALA A 296 15.02 15.16 6.84
CA ALA A 296 14.61 16.55 6.94
C ALA A 296 13.21 16.60 7.61
N PRO A 297 13.12 16.23 8.90
CA PRO A 297 11.84 16.13 9.57
C PRO A 297 11.13 17.48 9.63
N ASP A 298 9.83 17.49 9.34
CA ASP A 298 9.00 18.68 9.51
C ASP A 298 8.65 18.93 10.99
N GLU A 299 8.13 20.12 11.28
CA GLU A 299 7.78 20.52 12.65
C GLU A 299 6.76 19.57 13.30
N ALA A 300 5.75 19.14 12.53
CA ALA A 300 4.75 18.20 13.00
C ALA A 300 5.37 16.85 13.38
N PHE A 301 6.33 16.36 12.61
CA PHE A 301 7.04 15.13 12.91
C PHE A 301 7.81 15.23 14.23
N CYS A 302 8.56 16.33 14.41
CA CYS A 302 9.30 16.59 15.65
C CYS A 302 8.36 16.66 16.87
N ALA A 303 7.20 17.30 16.73
CA ALA A 303 6.21 17.41 17.80
C ALA A 303 5.50 16.07 18.12
N LEU A 304 5.23 15.24 17.11
CA LEU A 304 4.55 13.96 17.27
C LEU A 304 5.48 12.83 17.74
N TRP A 305 6.76 12.86 17.36
CA TRP A 305 7.72 11.80 17.67
C TRP A 305 7.72 11.34 19.14
N PRO A 306 7.91 12.20 20.16
CA PRO A 306 7.96 11.75 21.54
C PRO A 306 6.61 11.26 22.09
N ARG A 307 5.49 11.56 21.41
CA ARG A 307 4.14 11.10 21.77
C ARG A 307 3.80 9.71 21.21
N PHE A 308 4.56 9.28 20.19
CA PHE A 308 4.27 8.08 19.38
C PHE A 308 5.37 7.02 19.52
N ILE A 309 6.62 7.44 19.75
CA ILE A 309 7.79 6.57 19.76
C ILE A 309 8.45 6.61 21.15
N SER A 310 8.45 5.46 21.83
CA SER A 310 9.23 5.28 23.06
C SER A 310 10.71 5.13 22.73
N GLY A 311 11.49 6.16 23.03
CA GLY A 311 12.95 6.16 22.78
C GLY A 311 13.69 5.07 23.57
N SER A 312 13.27 4.76 24.79
CA SER A 312 13.88 3.69 25.59
C SER A 312 13.61 2.31 25.01
N ALA A 313 12.39 2.05 24.53
CA ALA A 313 12.03 0.77 23.91
C ALA A 313 12.69 0.58 22.53
N LEU A 314 12.97 1.68 21.81
CA LEU A 314 13.65 1.64 20.52
C LEU A 314 15.11 1.16 20.61
N LEU A 315 15.77 1.42 21.75
CA LEU A 315 17.17 1.07 21.99
C LEU A 315 17.35 -0.34 22.58
N GLN A 316 16.26 -1.02 22.92
CA GLN A 316 16.32 -2.41 23.39
C GLN A 316 16.58 -3.33 22.19
N VAL A 317 17.69 -4.08 22.25
CA VAL A 317 18.07 -5.07 21.24
C VAL A 317 17.28 -6.35 21.44
#